data_AF-A0A8S2TYJ2-F1
#
_entry.id   AF-A0A8S2TYJ2-F1
#
_cell.length_a   1.000
_cell.length_b   1.000
_cell.length_c   1.000
_cell.angle_alpha   90.00
_cell.angle_beta   90.00
_cell.angle_gamma   90.00
#
_symmetry.space_group_name_H-M   'P 1'
#
loop_
_entity.id
_entity.type
_entity.pdbx_description
1 polymer ?
#
loop_
_entity_poly.entity_id
_entity_poly.type
_entity_poly.pdbx_seq_one_letter_code
_entity_poly.pdbx_strand_id
1 'polypeptide(L)'
;MIKLGCFIRSLHLQLKQLHQEQSSNFQQAFTVYRGQGLSQQDFQNLCDSKGGLLSFNNFLSTSKEKEVAMNFVQDSPYESTDNVSVIFIMTIDPSKISTSNTPFA
;
A
#
# COMPACT_ATOMS: atom_id res chain seq x y z
N MET A 1 31.33 4.78 1.63
CA MET A 1 30.26 3.75 1.74
C MET A 1 29.74 3.53 3.17
N ILE A 2 30.54 3.66 4.25
CA ILE A 2 30.09 3.43 5.64
C ILE A 2 28.90 4.31 6.07
N LYS A 3 28.88 5.60 5.68
CA LYS A 3 27.80 6.54 6.05
C LYS A 3 26.42 6.12 5.53
N LEU A 4 26.34 5.62 4.29
CA LEU A 4 25.07 5.15 3.71
C LEU A 4 24.60 3.85 4.38
N GLY A 5 25.52 2.94 4.68
CA GLY A 5 25.20 1.72 5.44
C GLY A 5 24.65 2.03 6.83
N CYS A 6 25.25 2.98 7.56
CA CYS A 6 24.74 3.45 8.85
C CYS A 6 23.35 4.09 8.72
N PHE A 7 23.12 4.89 7.68
CA PHE A 7 21.82 5.48 7.40
C PHE A 7 20.74 4.42 7.14
N ILE A 8 21.02 3.45 6.25
CA ILE A 8 20.09 2.35 5.95
C ILE A 8 19.76 1.56 7.22
N ARG A 9 20.76 1.25 8.06
CA ARG A 9 20.54 0.58 9.35
C ARG A 9 19.65 1.42 10.26
N SER A 10 19.91 2.72 10.38
CA SER A 10 19.09 3.63 11.19
C SER A 10 17.65 3.67 10.70
N LEU A 11 17.45 3.80 9.38
CA LEU A 11 16.14 3.80 8.76
C LEU A 11 15.39 2.49 9.02
N HIS A 12 16.06 1.34 8.87
CA HIS A 12 15.48 0.04 9.17
C HIS A 12 15.02 -0.07 10.62
N LEU A 13 15.82 0.38 11.58
CA LEU A 13 15.47 0.36 13.00
C LEU A 13 14.25 1.24 13.30
N GLN A 14 14.19 2.43 12.70
CA GLN A 14 13.04 3.32 12.83
C GLN A 14 11.76 2.71 12.24
N LEU A 15 11.85 2.11 11.05
CA LEU A 15 10.71 1.43 10.43
C LEU A 15 10.20 0.25 11.29
N LYS A 16 11.12 -0.52 11.88
CA LYS A 16 10.75 -1.62 12.78
C LYS A 16 10.01 -1.11 14.02
N GLN A 17 10.50 -0.02 14.63
CA GLN A 17 9.84 0.59 15.78
C GLN A 17 8.44 1.09 15.43
N LEU A 18 8.30 1.86 14.36
CA LEU A 18 7.00 2.39 13.90
C LEU A 18 6.00 1.26 13.58
N HIS A 19 6.46 0.17 12.97
CA HIS A 19 5.61 -0.97 12.68
C HIS A 19 5.12 -1.68 13.96
N GLN A 20 5.98 -1.83 14.98
CA GLN A 20 5.58 -2.39 16.27
C GLN A 20 4.55 -1.51 16.98
N GLU A 21 4.75 -0.20 16.97
CA GLU A 21 3.80 0.77 17.53
C GLU A 21 2.44 0.70 16.80
N GLN A 22 2.45 0.65 15.46
CA GLN A 22 1.22 0.58 14.65
C GLN A 22 0.48 -0.76 14.82
N SER A 23 1.18 -1.89 14.72
CA SER A 23 0.58 -3.23 14.84
C SER A 23 -0.08 -3.46 16.19
N SER A 24 0.49 -2.92 17.27
CA SER A 24 -0.12 -3.02 18.61
C SER A 24 -1.51 -2.38 18.71
N ASN A 25 -1.78 -1.36 17.87
CA ASN A 25 -3.04 -0.63 17.83
C ASN A 25 -4.11 -1.30 16.94
N PHE A 26 -3.74 -2.29 16.11
CA PHE A 26 -4.66 -2.95 15.19
C PHE A 26 -4.70 -4.45 15.47
N GLN A 27 -5.65 -4.86 16.32
CA GLN A 27 -5.84 -6.27 16.71
C GLN A 27 -6.97 -6.96 15.95
N GLN A 28 -7.87 -6.17 15.35
CA GLN A 28 -9.04 -6.66 14.63
C GLN A 28 -8.90 -6.35 13.15
N ALA A 29 -9.57 -7.14 12.30
CA ALA A 29 -9.58 -6.88 10.87
C ALA A 29 -10.25 -5.52 10.57
N PHE A 30 -9.69 -4.78 9.61
CA PHE A 30 -10.20 -3.46 9.25
C PHE A 30 -10.05 -3.20 7.75
N THR A 31 -10.93 -2.36 7.22
CA THR A 31 -10.90 -1.95 5.82
C THR A 31 -10.15 -0.63 5.68
N VAL A 32 -9.30 -0.55 4.66
CA VAL A 32 -8.66 0.68 4.21
C VAL A 32 -8.89 0.90 2.73
N TYR A 33 -8.77 2.16 2.33
CA TYR A 33 -8.99 2.65 0.98
C TYR A 33 -7.71 3.30 0.46
N ARG A 34 -7.41 3.08 -0.81
CA ARG A 34 -6.33 3.75 -1.53
C ARG A 34 -6.82 4.17 -2.91
N GLY A 35 -6.77 5.47 -3.18
CA GLY A 35 -6.99 6.03 -4.52
C GLY A 35 -5.70 6.11 -5.30
N GLN A 36 -5.75 5.79 -6.59
CA GLN A 36 -4.62 5.93 -7.51
C GLN A 36 -5.11 5.91 -8.97
N GLY A 37 -4.41 6.61 -9.86
CA GLY A 37 -4.53 6.42 -11.31
C GLY A 37 -3.63 5.27 -11.79
N LEU A 38 -4.15 4.46 -12.71
CA LEU A 38 -3.41 3.38 -13.38
C LEU A 38 -3.46 3.57 -14.89
N SER A 39 -2.47 3.06 -15.61
CA SER A 39 -2.59 2.92 -17.06
C SER A 39 -3.69 1.91 -17.39
N GLN A 40 -4.32 2.03 -18.56
CA GLN A 40 -5.32 1.08 -19.03
C GLN A 40 -4.75 -0.33 -19.16
N GLN A 41 -3.47 -0.45 -19.53
CA GLN A 41 -2.79 -1.75 -19.58
C GLN A 41 -2.66 -2.36 -18.19
N ASP A 42 -2.23 -1.59 -17.18
CA ASP A 42 -2.12 -2.09 -15.81
C ASP A 42 -3.49 -2.44 -15.25
N PHE A 43 -4.52 -1.66 -15.57
CA PHE A 43 -5.90 -1.97 -15.21
C PHE A 43 -6.37 -3.29 -15.83
N GLN A 44 -6.11 -3.51 -17.13
CA GLN A 44 -6.47 -4.75 -17.79
C GLN A 44 -5.72 -5.95 -17.19
N ASN A 45 -4.42 -5.80 -16.90
CA ASN A 45 -3.63 -6.83 -16.22
C ASN A 45 -4.22 -7.18 -14.84
N LEU A 46 -4.73 -6.19 -14.09
CA LEU A 46 -5.44 -6.43 -12.82
C LEU A 46 -6.75 -7.20 -13.03
N CYS A 47 -7.51 -6.87 -14.07
CA CYS A 47 -8.74 -7.59 -14.42
C CYS A 47 -8.47 -9.06 -14.79
N ASP A 48 -7.43 -9.28 -15.59
CA ASP A 48 -7.06 -10.62 -16.07
C ASP A 48 -6.44 -11.48 -14.97
N SER A 49 -5.79 -10.87 -13.98
CA SER A 49 -5.20 -11.54 -12.81
C SER A 49 -6.16 -11.68 -11.63
N LYS A 50 -7.46 -11.48 -11.82
CA LYS A 50 -8.48 -11.58 -10.76
C LYS A 50 -8.40 -12.93 -10.04
N GLY A 51 -8.32 -12.88 -8.71
CA GLY A 51 -8.13 -14.07 -7.85
C GLY A 51 -6.66 -14.42 -7.59
N GLY A 52 -5.72 -13.75 -8.28
CA GLY A 52 -4.29 -13.82 -8.00
C GLY A 52 -3.84 -12.90 -6.86
N LEU A 53 -2.52 -12.79 -6.69
CA LEU A 53 -1.87 -11.91 -5.73
C LEU A 53 -1.38 -10.64 -6.41
N LEU A 54 -1.55 -9.50 -5.73
CA LEU A 54 -1.03 -8.21 -6.15
C LEU A 54 0.13 -7.79 -5.24
N SER A 55 1.28 -7.49 -5.84
CA SER A 55 2.46 -6.99 -5.13
C SER A 55 2.71 -5.52 -5.44
N PHE A 56 3.14 -4.76 -4.43
CA PHE A 56 3.57 -3.38 -4.57
C PHE A 56 5.08 -3.27 -4.30
N ASN A 57 5.78 -2.43 -5.06
CA ASN A 57 7.22 -2.20 -4.89
C ASN A 57 7.51 -1.01 -3.94
N ASN A 58 6.48 -0.47 -3.31
CA ASN A 58 6.53 0.71 -2.45
C ASN A 58 5.61 0.54 -1.24
N PHE A 59 5.83 1.35 -0.21
CA PHE A 59 4.91 1.43 0.93
C PHE A 59 3.53 1.90 0.49
N LEU A 60 2.49 1.29 1.06
CA LEU A 60 1.11 1.65 0.80
C LEU A 60 0.67 2.81 1.70
N SER A 61 0.35 3.95 1.08
CA SER A 61 -0.45 5.00 1.71
C SER A 61 -1.93 4.66 1.54
N THR A 62 -2.66 4.56 2.65
CA THR A 62 -4.07 4.16 2.71
C THR A 62 -4.79 4.92 3.83
N SER A 63 -6.10 5.07 3.73
CA SER A 63 -6.94 5.69 4.77
C SER A 63 -8.09 4.77 5.17
N LYS A 64 -8.53 4.85 6.44
CA LYS A 64 -9.81 4.25 6.87
C LYS A 64 -11.02 5.04 6.36
N GLU A 65 -10.82 6.31 6.02
CA GLU A 65 -11.83 7.20 5.49
C GLU A 65 -11.77 7.20 3.96
N LYS A 66 -12.85 6.73 3.32
CA LYS A 66 -12.94 6.63 1.87
C LYS A 66 -12.73 7.98 1.18
N GLU A 67 -13.28 9.06 1.72
CA GLU A 67 -13.17 10.41 1.16
C GLU A 67 -11.72 10.90 1.12
N VAL A 68 -10.91 10.54 2.14
CA VAL A 68 -9.48 10.85 2.13
C VAL A 68 -8.78 10.11 0.99
N ALA A 69 -9.14 8.85 0.72
CA ALA A 69 -8.58 8.09 -0.39
C ALA A 69 -9.05 8.58 -1.77
N MET A 70 -10.30 9.06 -1.88
CA MET A 70 -10.84 9.68 -3.10
C MET A 70 -9.99 10.87 -3.56
N ASN A 71 -9.43 11.65 -2.64
CA ASN A 71 -8.54 12.78 -2.98
C ASN A 71 -7.26 12.36 -3.73
N PHE A 72 -6.87 11.09 -3.66
CA PHE A 72 -5.71 10.53 -4.38
C PHE A 72 -6.09 9.87 -5.70
N VAL A 73 -7.39 9.75 -5.97
CA VAL A 73 -7.91 9.45 -7.30
C VAL A 73 -7.84 10.76 -8.08
N GLN A 74 -6.65 11.13 -8.55
CA GLN A 74 -6.53 12.34 -9.37
C GLN A 74 -7.33 12.18 -10.67
N ASP A 75 -8.16 13.16 -10.99
CA ASP A 75 -8.39 13.54 -12.37
C ASP A 75 -7.04 14.06 -12.90
N SER A 76 -6.34 13.26 -13.71
CA SER A 76 -5.12 13.74 -14.36
C SER A 76 -5.45 15.01 -15.16
N PRO A 77 -4.85 16.18 -14.88
CA PRO A 77 -5.03 17.37 -15.71
C PRO A 77 -4.23 17.29 -17.03
N TYR A 78 -3.59 16.15 -17.31
CA TYR A 78 -2.83 15.92 -18.54
C TYR A 78 -3.48 14.80 -19.35
N GLU A 79 -4.21 15.25 -20.37
CA GLU A 79 -4.62 14.66 -21.65
C GLU A 79 -3.88 13.39 -22.12
N SER A 80 -3.99 12.30 -21.35
CA SER A 80 -3.79 10.96 -21.86
C SER A 80 -5.06 10.19 -21.56
N THR A 81 -5.78 9.83 -22.62
CA THR A 81 -7.06 9.09 -22.59
C THR A 81 -6.96 7.71 -21.96
N ASP A 82 -5.75 7.29 -21.58
CA ASP A 82 -5.42 5.90 -21.32
C ASP A 82 -5.18 5.63 -19.83
N ASN A 83 -5.53 6.57 -18.95
CA ASN A 83 -5.44 6.38 -17.50
C ASN A 83 -6.83 6.15 -16.88
N VAL A 84 -6.92 5.14 -16.04
CA VAL A 84 -8.13 4.76 -15.30
C VAL A 84 -7.93 5.06 -13.82
N SER A 85 -8.87 5.81 -13.28
CA SER A 85 -8.97 6.12 -11.87
C SER A 85 -9.53 4.93 -11.08
N VAL A 86 -8.78 4.43 -10.09
CA VAL A 86 -9.19 3.28 -9.27
C VAL A 86 -9.15 3.57 -7.77
N ILE A 87 -10.05 2.91 -7.05
CA ILE A 87 -9.98 2.78 -5.59
C ILE A 87 -9.79 1.32 -5.23
N PHE A 88 -8.67 1.04 -4.57
CA PHE A 88 -8.46 -0.22 -3.88
C PHE A 88 -9.19 -0.21 -2.54
N ILE A 89 -9.99 -1.26 -2.32
CA ILE A 89 -10.63 -1.55 -1.04
C ILE A 89 -9.93 -2.79 -0.49
N MET A 90 -9.17 -2.63 0.59
CA MET A 90 -8.34 -3.69 1.15
C MET A 90 -8.80 -4.00 2.57
N THR A 91 -9.05 -5.28 2.85
CA THR A 91 -9.29 -5.75 4.21
C THR A 91 -7.98 -6.26 4.79
N ILE A 92 -7.49 -5.59 5.83
CA ILE A 92 -6.28 -5.97 6.55
C ILE A 92 -6.70 -6.84 7.72
N ASP A 93 -6.10 -8.02 7.83
CA ASP A 93 -6.31 -8.97 8.91
C ASP A 93 -4.99 -9.18 9.67
N PRO A 94 -4.81 -8.51 10.83
CA PRO A 94 -3.58 -8.61 11.63
C PRO A 94 -3.21 -10.03 12.05
N SER A 95 -4.19 -10.93 12.17
CA SER A 95 -3.92 -12.33 12.56
C SER A 95 -3.06 -13.06 11.52
N LYS A 96 -3.19 -12.71 10.25
CA LYS A 96 -2.44 -13.31 9.13
C LYS A 96 -1.03 -12.75 8.99
N ILE A 97 -0.75 -11.60 9.60
CA ILE A 97 0.57 -10.95 9.58
C ILE A 97 1.54 -11.64 10.55
N SER A 98 1.03 -12.05 11.72
CA SER A 98 1.82 -12.62 12.82
C SER A 98 2.58 -13.92 12.50
N THR A 99 2.23 -14.61 11.41
CA THR A 99 2.84 -15.88 10.99
C THR A 99 3.94 -15.73 9.93
N SER A 100 4.20 -14.52 9.43
CA SER A 100 5.12 -14.31 8.32
C SER A 100 6.51 -13.85 8.79
N ASN A 101 7.55 -14.64 8.47
CA ASN A 101 8.96 -14.25 8.66
C ASN A 101 9.43 -13.18 7.65
N THR A 102 8.53 -12.60 6.87
CA THR A 102 8.85 -11.53 5.93
C THR A 102 9.03 -10.21 6.67
N PRO A 103 10.19 -9.55 6.54
CA PRO A 103 10.32 -8.21 7.09
C PRO A 103 9.28 -7.30 6.42
N PHE A 104 8.44 -6.67 7.24
CA PHE A 104 7.40 -5.70 6.84
C PHE A 104 6.12 -6.25 6.19
N ALA A 105 5.75 -7.52 6.42
CA ALA A 105 4.36 -7.96 6.14
C ALA A 105 3.39 -7.50 7.23
#